data_AF-I9F4W8-F1
#
_entry.id   AF-I9F4W8-F1
#
_cell.length_a   1.000
_cell.length_b   1.000
_cell.length_c   1.000
_cell.angle_alpha   90.00
_cell.angle_beta   90.00
_cell.angle_gamma   90.00
#
_symmetry.space_group_name_H-M   'P 1'
#
loop_
_entity.id
_entity.type
_entity.pdbx_description
1 polymer ?
#
loop_
_entity_poly.entity_id
_entity_poly.type
_entity_poly.pdbx_seq_one_letter_code
_entity_poly.pdbx_strand_id
1 'polypeptide(L)'
;MNFIDVSPYYGHYKAETVLGKALKEMPRDKYYLSIKVGRYGKDGVNTWNYSGKRATESMYESMERLHIDYIDLINVHDVEFLDMN
;
A
#
# COMPACT_ATOMS: atom_id res chain seq x y z
N MET A 1 16.10 2.64 -12.37
CA MET A 1 15.41 2.15 -11.16
C MET A 1 13.98 1.80 -11.57
N ASN A 2 13.54 0.55 -11.41
CA ASN A 2 12.20 0.08 -11.84
C ASN A 2 11.39 -0.55 -10.70
N PHE A 3 11.91 -0.55 -9.47
CA PHE A 3 11.18 -0.98 -8.29
C PHE A 3 10.60 0.25 -7.57
N ILE A 4 9.30 0.25 -7.35
CA ILE A 4 8.56 1.34 -6.70
C ILE A 4 7.88 0.75 -5.47
N ASP A 5 8.01 1.44 -4.35
CA ASP A 5 7.46 1.01 -3.08
C ASP A 5 6.57 2.12 -2.50
N VAL A 6 5.37 1.75 -2.08
CA VAL A 6 4.35 2.68 -1.58
C VAL A 6 3.56 2.05 -0.43
N SER A 7 2.75 2.83 0.26
CA SER A 7 1.88 2.33 1.32
C SER A 7 0.63 3.22 1.45
N PRO A 8 -0.52 2.65 1.83
CA PRO A 8 -1.69 3.43 2.24
C PRO A 8 -1.39 4.39 3.40
N TYR A 9 -0.40 4.07 4.25
CA TYR A 9 0.03 4.95 5.34
C TYR A 9 0.69 6.25 4.84
N TYR A 10 1.38 6.21 3.68
CA TYR A 10 2.19 7.33 3.21
C TYR A 10 1.34 8.51 2.77
N GLY A 11 1.36 9.57 3.58
CA GLY A 11 0.56 10.77 3.35
C GLY A 11 -0.94 10.51 3.38
N HIS A 12 -1.41 9.50 4.12
CA HIS A 12 -2.81 9.09 4.20
C HIS A 12 -3.41 8.87 2.80
N TYR A 13 -2.99 7.77 2.15
CA TYR A 13 -3.36 7.38 0.79
C TYR A 13 -2.88 8.31 -0.34
N LYS A 14 -2.42 9.53 -0.03
CA LYS A 14 -2.02 10.51 -1.05
C LYS A 14 -0.88 10.02 -1.91
N ALA A 15 0.07 9.28 -1.35
CA ALA A 15 1.19 8.73 -2.13
C ALA A 15 0.69 7.77 -3.21
N GLU A 16 -0.21 6.84 -2.86
CA GLU A 16 -0.82 5.91 -3.82
C GLU A 16 -1.63 6.64 -4.88
N THR A 17 -2.46 7.62 -4.48
CA THR A 17 -3.29 8.39 -5.43
C THR A 17 -2.46 9.21 -6.41
N VAL A 18 -1.34 9.81 -5.97
CA VAL A 18 -0.45 10.57 -6.86
C VAL A 18 0.33 9.63 -7.77
N LEU A 19 0.87 8.53 -7.21
CA LEU A 19 1.59 7.52 -7.99
C LEU A 19 0.69 6.90 -9.06
N GLY A 20 -0.55 6.53 -8.70
CA GLY A 20 -1.52 5.94 -9.63
C GLY A 20 -1.83 6.83 -10.83
N LYS A 21 -1.78 8.15 -10.69
CA LYS A 21 -1.91 9.07 -11.84
C LYS A 21 -0.74 8.94 -12.82
N ALA A 22 0.49 8.75 -12.32
CA ALA A 22 1.66 8.56 -13.16
C ALA A 22 1.69 7.16 -13.79
N LEU A 23 1.26 6.13 -13.05
CA LEU A 23 1.30 4.74 -13.54
C LEU A 23 0.36 4.47 -14.71
N LYS A 24 -0.73 5.24 -14.87
CA LYS A 24 -1.63 5.13 -16.04
C LYS A 24 -0.93 5.32 -17.38
N GLU A 25 0.13 6.14 -17.40
CA GLU A 25 0.87 6.46 -18.61
C GLU A 25 2.06 5.51 -18.84
N MET A 26 2.23 4.50 -17.98
CA MET A 26 3.36 3.58 -18.00
C MET A 26 2.91 2.14 -18.28
N PRO A 27 3.57 1.42 -19.21
CA PRO A 27 3.28 0.00 -19.40
C PRO A 27 3.56 -0.78 -18.11
N ARG A 28 2.60 -1.62 -17.69
CA ARG A 28 2.62 -2.32 -16.41
C ARG A 28 3.81 -3.27 -16.24
N ASP A 29 4.36 -3.78 -17.33
CA ASP A 29 5.52 -4.68 -17.38
C ASP A 29 6.88 -3.96 -17.19
N LYS A 30 6.89 -2.62 -17.10
CA LYS A 30 8.12 -1.82 -16.96
C LYS A 30 8.53 -1.54 -15.52
N TYR A 31 7.71 -1.90 -14.54
CA TYR A 31 7.98 -1.65 -13.13
C TYR A 31 7.52 -2.80 -12.25
N TYR A 32 8.20 -2.93 -11.11
CA TYR A 32 7.79 -3.77 -10.00
C TYR A 32 7.21 -2.87 -8.91
N LEU A 33 6.06 -3.25 -8.37
CA LEU A 33 5.35 -2.47 -7.37
C LEU A 33 5.18 -3.25 -6.06
N SER A 34 5.72 -2.65 -5.00
CA SER A 34 5.51 -3.08 -3.62
C SER A 34 4.49 -2.18 -2.93
N ILE A 35 3.50 -2.78 -2.27
CA ILE A 35 2.63 -2.08 -1.33
C ILE A 35 2.84 -2.61 0.09
N LYS A 36 2.24 -1.93 1.07
CA LYS A 36 2.23 -2.41 2.45
C LYS A 36 0.83 -2.44 3.02
N VAL A 37 0.56 -3.41 3.89
CA VAL A 37 -0.68 -3.55 4.65
C VAL A 37 -0.39 -3.56 6.14
N GLY A 38 -1.40 -3.36 6.98
CA GLY A 38 -1.28 -3.54 8.42
C GLY A 38 -1.22 -2.23 9.21
N ARG A 39 -0.51 -1.22 8.71
CA ARG A 39 -0.46 0.12 9.31
C ARG A 39 -1.27 1.14 8.53
N TYR A 40 -2.07 1.92 9.24
CA TYR A 40 -2.88 3.03 8.73
C TYR A 40 -2.79 4.22 9.69
N GLY A 41 -3.34 5.37 9.31
CA GLY A 41 -3.37 6.53 10.19
C GLY A 41 -3.48 7.85 9.48
N LYS A 42 -3.73 8.90 10.25
CA LYS A 42 -3.76 10.30 9.80
C LYS A 42 -3.42 11.21 10.97
N ASP A 43 -2.85 12.38 10.69
CA ASP A 43 -2.71 13.47 11.67
C ASP A 43 -2.00 13.02 12.97
N GLY A 44 -0.99 12.14 12.84
CA GLY A 44 -0.22 11.59 13.95
C GLY A 44 -0.87 10.42 14.69
N VAL A 45 -2.14 10.10 14.40
CA VAL A 45 -2.84 8.95 14.97
C VAL A 45 -2.62 7.73 14.09
N ASN A 46 -1.91 6.73 14.63
CA ASN A 46 -1.63 5.47 13.95
C ASN A 46 -2.60 4.38 14.41
N THR A 47 -2.99 3.52 13.47
CA THR A 47 -3.79 2.33 13.74
C THR A 47 -3.15 1.13 13.05
N TRP A 48 -3.23 -0.02 13.71
CA TRP A 48 -2.72 -1.28 13.19
C TRP A 48 -3.83 -2.31 13.12
N ASN A 49 -3.92 -3.01 12.01
CA ASN A 49 -4.85 -4.13 11.82
C ASN A 49 -4.26 -5.11 10.81
N TYR A 50 -3.76 -6.23 11.34
CA TYR A 50 -3.10 -7.29 10.59
C TYR A 50 -4.01 -8.47 10.30
N SER A 51 -5.33 -8.35 10.53
CA SER A 51 -6.26 -9.42 10.19
C SER A 51 -6.21 -9.71 8.69
N GLY A 52 -6.31 -10.99 8.32
CA GLY A 52 -6.32 -11.40 6.90
C GLY A 52 -7.39 -10.66 6.09
N LYS A 53 -8.59 -10.48 6.67
CA LYS A 53 -9.67 -9.70 6.06
C LYS A 53 -9.24 -8.26 5.72
N ARG A 54 -8.68 -7.52 6.69
CA ARG A 54 -8.27 -6.14 6.47
C ARG A 54 -7.10 -6.05 5.49
N ALA A 55 -6.16 -7.00 5.53
CA ALA A 55 -5.05 -7.06 4.57
C ALA A 55 -5.56 -7.24 3.13
N THR A 56 -6.51 -8.15 2.92
CA THR A 56 -7.15 -8.36 1.61
C THR A 56 -7.92 -7.13 1.14
N GLU A 57 -8.74 -6.52 2.00
CA GLU A 57 -9.46 -5.27 1.67
C GLU A 57 -8.50 -4.14 1.30
N SER A 58 -7.44 -3.94 2.11
CA SER A 58 -6.43 -2.90 1.86
C SER A 58 -5.69 -3.11 0.56
N MET A 59 -5.41 -4.35 0.17
CA MET A 59 -4.78 -4.67 -1.11
C MET A 59 -5.65 -4.18 -2.28
N TYR A 60 -6.95 -4.53 -2.29
CA TYR A 60 -7.88 -4.09 -3.34
C TYR A 60 -8.06 -2.57 -3.37
N GLU A 61 -8.17 -1.93 -2.20
CA GLU A 61 -8.22 -0.48 -2.08
C GLU A 61 -6.97 0.21 -2.66
N SER A 62 -5.78 -0.35 -2.41
CA SER A 62 -4.53 0.15 -3.00
C SER A 62 -4.51 -0.04 -4.51
N MET A 63 -4.94 -1.19 -5.03
CA MET A 63 -5.05 -1.44 -6.47
C MET A 63 -5.96 -0.43 -7.16
N GLU A 64 -7.09 -0.07 -6.54
CA GLU A 64 -8.02 0.95 -7.04
C GLU A 64 -7.34 2.32 -7.15
N ARG A 65 -6.65 2.77 -6.08
CA ARG A 65 -5.93 4.06 -6.07
C ARG A 65 -4.75 4.10 -7.04
N LEU A 66 -4.07 2.97 -7.21
CA LEU A 66 -2.91 2.84 -8.09
C LEU A 66 -3.28 2.57 -9.55
N HIS A 67 -4.54 2.20 -9.82
CA HIS A 67 -5.06 1.86 -11.15
C HIS A 67 -4.31 0.70 -11.81
N ILE A 68 -4.19 -0.41 -11.09
CA ILE A 68 -3.47 -1.62 -11.52
C ILE A 68 -4.28 -2.88 -11.24
N ASP A 69 -4.00 -3.94 -12.00
CA ASP A 69 -4.69 -5.23 -11.87
C ASP A 69 -3.92 -6.28 -11.04
N TYR A 70 -2.64 -6.01 -10.72
CA TYR A 70 -1.84 -6.87 -9.85
C TYR A 70 -0.71 -6.11 -9.15
N ILE A 71 -0.29 -6.65 -8.01
CA ILE A 71 0.82 -6.18 -7.18
C ILE A 71 1.95 -7.23 -7.22
N ASP A 72 3.21 -6.80 -7.29
CA ASP A 72 4.36 -7.71 -7.33
C ASP A 72 4.77 -8.19 -5.94
N LEU A 73 4.69 -7.31 -4.93
CA LEU A 73 5.05 -7.63 -3.55
C LEU A 73 4.12 -6.93 -2.56
N ILE A 74 3.68 -7.66 -1.52
CA ILE A 74 2.93 -7.10 -0.39
C ILE A 74 3.76 -7.32 0.87
N ASN A 75 4.07 -6.22 1.57
CA ASN A 75 4.73 -6.26 2.87
C ASN A 75 3.72 -6.04 4.01
N VAL A 76 3.92 -6.72 5.14
CA VAL A 76 3.21 -6.40 6.38
C VAL A 76 4.02 -5.33 7.12
N HIS A 77 3.44 -4.14 7.29
CA HIS A 77 4.13 -2.93 7.73
C HIS A 77 4.21 -2.85 9.25
N ASP A 78 5.40 -2.61 9.78
CA ASP A 78 5.66 -2.24 11.17
C ASP A 78 5.07 -3.20 12.21
N VAL A 79 5.24 -4.51 11.96
CA VAL A 79 4.73 -5.62 12.78
C VAL A 79 5.19 -5.55 14.24
N GLU A 80 6.31 -4.88 14.52
CA GLU A 80 6.87 -4.69 15.85
C GLU A 80 6.00 -3.84 16.78
N PHE A 81 5.02 -3.11 16.26
CA PHE A 81 4.07 -2.32 17.07
C PHE A 81 2.78 -3.09 17.41
N LEU A 82 2.69 -4.38 17.08
CA LEU A 82 1.62 -5.24 17.59
C LEU A 82 1.89 -5.58 19.06
N ASP A 83 0.95 -5.28 19.94
CA ASP A 83 0.94 -5.82 21.29
C ASP A 83 0.57 -7.31 21.21
N MET A 84 1.50 -8.21 21.57
CA MET A 84 1.30 -9.67 21.49
C MET A 84 0.66 -10.27 22.75
N ASN A 85 0.10 -9.42 23.62
CA ASN A 85 -0.44 -9.80 24.93
C ASN A 85 -1.94 -10.14 24.88
#